data_AF-A0A956IXS2-F1
#
_entry.id   AF-A0A956IXS2-F1
#
_cell.length_a   1.000
_cell.length_b   1.000
_cell.length_c   1.000
_cell.angle_alpha   90.00
_cell.angle_beta   90.00
_cell.angle_gamma   90.00
#
_symmetry.space_group_name_H-M   'P 1'
#
loop_
_entity.id
_entity.type
_entity.pdbx_description
1 polymer ?
#
loop_
_entity_poly.entity_id
_entity_poly.type
_entity_poly.pdbx_seq_one_letter_code
_entity_poly.pdbx_strand_id
1 'polypeptide(L)'
;MLDRNAILDELWAIALMDDVVTEDEAVLLRTAEEQLTEFEALLDDVYLDNVVDFGEFLRLRRARKEILEYTLRKALADGKITHDERQLLIRIIELLPLVR
;
A
#
# COMPACT_ATOMS: atom_id res chain seq x y z
N MET A 1 -12.71 -7.02 -6.97
CA MET A 1 -11.79 -6.01 -7.51
C MET A 1 -11.41 -5.11 -6.36
N LEU A 2 -10.12 -4.82 -6.18
CA LEU A 2 -9.70 -3.80 -5.24
C LEU A 2 -10.27 -2.46 -5.71
N ASP A 3 -10.97 -1.71 -4.86
CA ASP A 3 -11.32 -0.33 -5.21
C ASP A 3 -10.21 0.57 -4.69
N ARG A 4 -9.22 0.85 -5.55
CA ARG A 4 -8.06 1.69 -5.23
C ARG A 4 -8.49 3.03 -4.66
N ASN A 5 -9.54 3.64 -5.21
CA ASN A 5 -10.00 4.95 -4.77
C ASN A 5 -10.58 4.88 -3.35
N ALA A 6 -11.37 3.85 -3.05
CA ALA A 6 -11.90 3.65 -1.69
C ALA A 6 -10.78 3.46 -0.65
N ILE A 7 -9.70 2.77 -1.02
CA ILE A 7 -8.51 2.62 -0.17
C ILE A 7 -7.82 3.96 0.07
N LEU A 8 -7.60 4.74 -0.98
CA LEU A 8 -6.97 6.05 -0.88
C LEU A 8 -7.81 7.01 -0.03
N ASP A 9 -9.14 7.00 -0.20
CA ASP A 9 -10.06 7.80 0.60
C ASP A 9 -9.97 7.44 2.09
N GLU A 10 -9.87 6.16 2.45
CA GLU A 10 -9.68 5.74 3.84
C GLU A 10 -8.33 6.21 4.40
N LEU A 11 -7.25 6.12 3.62
CA LEU A 11 -5.93 6.58 4.04
C LEU A 11 -5.89 8.10 4.23
N TRP A 12 -6.50 8.86 3.32
CA TRP A 12 -6.63 10.32 3.46
C TRP A 12 -7.47 10.70 4.68
N ALA A 13 -8.54 9.96 4.98
CA ALA A 13 -9.35 10.21 6.17
C ALA A 13 -8.55 10.00 7.47
N ILE A 14 -7.64 9.02 7.51
CA ILE A 14 -6.74 8.80 8.65
C ILE A 14 -5.79 9.97 8.83
N ALA A 15 -5.12 10.40 7.75
CA ALA A 15 -4.16 11.50 7.79
C ALA A 15 -4.82 12.87 8.08
N LEU A 16 -6.13 12.99 7.93
CA LEU A 16 -6.89 14.21 8.22
C LEU A 16 -7.57 14.20 9.59
N MET A 17 -7.38 13.16 10.43
CA MET A 17 -8.06 13.07 11.74
C MET A 17 -7.68 14.20 12.71
N ASP A 18 -6.48 14.77 12.58
CA ASP A 18 -5.99 15.89 13.40
C ASP A 18 -6.04 17.24 12.66
N ASP A 19 -6.75 17.31 11.52
CA ASP A 19 -6.88 18.45 10.61
C ASP A 19 -5.55 18.95 9.99
N VAL A 20 -4.43 18.22 10.15
CA VAL A 20 -3.12 18.63 9.62
C VAL A 20 -2.34 17.44 9.06
N VAL A 21 -2.23 17.35 7.73
CA VAL A 21 -1.34 16.37 7.10
C VAL A 21 0.11 16.85 7.18
N THR A 22 0.94 16.11 7.89
CA THR A 22 2.38 16.34 7.99
C THR A 22 3.12 15.99 6.69
N GLU A 23 4.37 16.44 6.55
CA GLU A 23 5.19 16.09 5.37
C GLU A 23 5.43 14.58 5.28
N ASP A 24 5.66 13.91 6.40
CA ASP A 24 5.90 12.48 6.47
C ASP A 24 4.65 11.66 6.09
N GLU A 25 3.47 12.06 6.56
CA GLU A 25 2.19 11.46 6.14
C GLU A 25 1.92 11.70 4.65
N ALA A 26 2.19 12.91 4.13
CA ALA A 26 2.05 13.19 2.71
C ALA A 26 3.00 12.35 1.85
N VAL A 27 4.19 12.00 2.36
CA VAL A 27 5.11 11.06 1.71
C VAL A 27 4.56 9.64 1.77
N LEU A 28 3.99 9.21 2.90
CA LEU A 28 3.38 7.89 3.04
C LEU A 28 2.15 7.71 2.14
N LEU A 29 1.29 8.72 2.04
CA LEU A 29 0.10 8.69 1.18
C LEU A 29 0.49 8.59 -0.30
N ARG A 30 1.44 9.41 -0.76
CA ARG A 30 1.96 9.32 -2.14
C ARG A 30 2.61 7.97 -2.41
N THR A 31 3.39 7.47 -1.45
CA THR A 31 3.98 6.13 -1.55
C THR A 31 2.89 5.06 -1.67
N ALA A 32 1.85 5.12 -0.84
CA ALA A 32 0.74 4.18 -0.89
C ALA A 32 0.02 4.21 -2.25
N GLU A 33 -0.22 5.40 -2.80
CA GLU A 33 -0.83 5.58 -4.12
C GLU A 33 0.00 4.97 -5.25
N GLU A 34 1.30 5.26 -5.29
CA GLU A 34 2.23 4.68 -6.27
C GLU A 34 2.22 3.14 -6.18
N GLN A 35 2.32 2.61 -4.97
CA GLN A 35 2.40 1.16 -4.75
C GLN A 35 1.08 0.43 -5.04
N LEU A 36 -0.07 1.05 -4.73
CA LEU A 36 -1.38 0.50 -5.10
C LEU A 36 -1.56 0.48 -6.62
N THR A 37 -1.09 1.52 -7.31
CA THR A 37 -1.13 1.60 -8.77
C THR A 37 -0.27 0.51 -9.41
N GLU A 38 0.97 0.33 -8.93
CA GLU A 38 1.86 -0.74 -9.39
C GLU A 38 1.26 -2.13 -9.11
N PHE A 39 0.65 -2.33 -7.94
CA PHE A 39 0.05 -3.61 -7.58
C PHE A 39 -1.20 -3.92 -8.41
N GLU A 40 -2.05 -2.91 -8.68
CA GLU A 40 -3.22 -3.05 -9.55
C GLU A 40 -2.81 -3.43 -10.98
N ALA A 41 -1.79 -2.76 -11.54
CA ALA A 41 -1.25 -3.11 -12.86
C ALA A 41 -0.69 -4.54 -12.90
N LEU A 42 -0.03 -5.00 -11.82
CA LEU A 42 0.45 -6.38 -11.71
C LEU A 42 -0.69 -7.38 -11.57
N LEU A 43 -1.76 -7.04 -10.84
CA LEU A 43 -2.96 -7.87 -10.79
C LEU A 43 -3.58 -7.99 -12.19
N ASP A 44 -3.72 -6.88 -12.92
CA ASP A 44 -4.26 -6.91 -14.28
C ASP A 44 -3.38 -7.73 -15.24
N ASP A 45 -2.05 -7.67 -15.10
CA ASP A 45 -1.08 -8.50 -15.84
C ASP A 45 -1.26 -10.00 -15.53
N VAL A 46 -1.41 -10.34 -14.25
CA VAL A 46 -1.49 -11.74 -13.79
C VAL A 46 -2.88 -12.34 -13.98
N TYR A 47 -3.95 -11.54 -13.95
CA TYR A 47 -5.32 -12.02 -14.13
C TYR A 47 -5.80 -11.99 -15.59
N LEU A 48 -4.92 -11.65 -16.54
CA LEU A 48 -5.25 -11.50 -17.97
C LEU A 48 -5.82 -12.78 -18.60
N ASP A 49 -5.41 -13.96 -18.14
CA ASP A 49 -5.90 -15.26 -18.58
C ASP A 49 -6.86 -15.94 -17.56
N ASN A 50 -7.21 -15.24 -16.48
CA ASN A 50 -8.02 -15.71 -15.35
C ASN A 50 -7.46 -16.95 -14.63
N VAL A 51 -6.19 -17.32 -14.82
CA VAL A 51 -5.57 -18.48 -14.16
C VAL A 51 -4.21 -18.08 -13.60
N VAL A 52 -4.15 -17.82 -12.29
CA VAL A 52 -2.88 -17.53 -11.62
C VAL A 52 -2.07 -18.82 -11.48
N ASP A 53 -0.96 -18.91 -12.20
CA ASP A 53 -0.01 -20.00 -12.05
C ASP A 53 0.93 -19.80 -10.83
N PHE A 54 1.73 -20.83 -10.51
CA PHE A 54 2.64 -20.75 -9.36
C PHE A 54 3.74 -19.68 -9.52
N GLY A 55 4.19 -19.43 -10.74
CA GLY A 55 5.18 -18.38 -11.03
C GLY A 55 4.60 -16.98 -10.82
N GLU A 56 3.38 -16.76 -11.28
CA GLU A 56 2.62 -15.52 -11.10
C GLU A 56 2.27 -15.28 -9.64
N PHE A 57 1.88 -16.33 -8.91
CA PHE A 57 1.71 -16.27 -7.46
C PHE A 57 3.00 -15.80 -6.77
N LEU A 58 4.16 -16.34 -7.15
CA LEU A 58 5.45 -15.92 -6.59
C LEU A 58 5.80 -14.47 -6.96
N ARG A 59 5.45 -14.02 -8.18
CA ARG A 59 5.61 -12.61 -8.60
C ARG A 59 4.76 -11.68 -7.73
N LEU A 60 3.47 -11.97 -7.57
CA LEU A 60 2.56 -11.19 -6.71
C LEU A 60 3.04 -11.15 -5.26
N ARG A 61 3.47 -12.29 -4.72
CA ARG A 61 4.00 -12.38 -3.35
C ARG A 61 5.27 -11.55 -3.17
N ARG A 62 6.17 -11.55 -4.16
CA ARG A 62 7.40 -10.76 -4.13
C ARG A 62 7.11 -9.27 -4.22
N ALA A 63 6.26 -8.86 -5.17
CA ALA A 63 5.86 -7.46 -5.33
C ALA A 63 5.21 -6.92 -4.04
N ARG A 64 4.27 -7.67 -3.44
CA ARG A 64 3.68 -7.30 -2.14
C ARG A 64 4.73 -7.10 -1.05
N LYS A 65 5.74 -7.98 -0.99
CA LYS A 65 6.82 -7.86 0.00
C LYS A 65 7.66 -6.59 -0.25
N GLU A 66 8.01 -6.31 -1.50
CA GLU A 66 8.81 -5.15 -1.89
C GLU A 66 8.06 -3.83 -1.57
N ILE A 67 6.76 -3.77 -1.87
CA ILE A 67 5.88 -2.66 -1.51
C ILE A 67 5.90 -2.38 -0.01
N LEU A 68 5.74 -3.44 0.79
CA LEU A 68 5.74 -3.33 2.25
C LEU A 68 7.09 -2.87 2.79
N GLU A 69 8.19 -3.43 2.29
CA GLU A 69 9.53 -3.03 2.70
C GLU A 69 9.82 -1.57 2.31
N TYR A 70 9.41 -1.13 1.12
CA TYR A 70 9.58 0.24 0.67
C TYR A 70 8.80 1.22 1.55
N THR A 71 7.52 0.94 1.78
CA THR A 71 6.64 1.77 2.62
C THR A 71 7.16 1.86 4.06
N LEU A 72 7.57 0.74 4.65
CA LEU A 72 8.13 0.71 6.01
C LEU A 72 9.43 1.52 6.11
N ARG A 73 10.31 1.45 5.11
CA ARG A 73 11.54 2.25 5.08
C ARG A 73 11.25 3.75 5.02
N LYS A 74 10.21 4.16 4.29
CA LYS A 74 9.79 5.56 4.21
C LYS A 74 9.24 6.05 5.55
N ALA A 75 8.38 5.27 6.19
CA ALA A 75 7.85 5.63 7.51
C ALA A 75 8.93 5.68 8.60
N LEU A 76 10.01 4.91 8.47
CA LEU A 76 11.11 4.88 9.43
C LEU A 76 12.24 5.88 9.11
N ALA A 77 12.07 6.74 8.09
CA ALA A 77 13.15 7.58 7.59
C ALA A 77 13.66 8.61 8.61
N ASP A 78 12.78 9.13 9.47
CA ASP A 78 13.10 10.09 10.53
C ASP A 78 13.48 9.40 11.87
N GLY A 79 13.41 8.06 11.91
CA GLY A 79 13.68 7.24 13.08
C GLY A 79 12.57 7.19 14.12
N LYS A 80 11.36 7.70 13.80
CA LYS A 80 10.17 7.66 14.65
C LYS A 80 8.98 7.18 13.82
N ILE A 81 7.91 6.76 14.50
CA ILE A 81 6.62 6.48 13.87
C ILE A 81 5.57 7.06 14.81
N THR A 82 4.84 8.07 14.33
CA THR A 82 3.74 8.69 15.06
C THR A 82 2.55 7.74 15.17
N HIS A 83 1.49 8.16 15.86
CA HIS A 83 0.28 7.35 15.95
C HIS A 83 -0.39 7.20 14.58
N ASP A 84 -0.47 8.30 13.82
CA ASP A 84 -1.20 8.38 12.56
C ASP A 84 -0.44 7.64 11.44
N GLU A 85 0.89 7.80 11.37
CA GLU A 85 1.76 7.02 10.49
C GLU A 85 1.64 5.51 10.76
N ARG A 86 1.52 5.12 12.03
CA ARG A 86 1.29 3.72 12.40
C ARG A 86 -0.06 3.23 11.88
N GLN A 87 -1.12 4.03 12.01
CA GLN A 87 -2.44 3.65 11.48
C GLN A 87 -2.40 3.53 9.96
N LEU A 88 -1.76 4.47 9.27
CA LEU A 88 -1.56 4.42 7.81
C LEU A 88 -0.81 3.13 7.41
N LEU A 89 0.29 2.79 8.09
CA LEU A 89 1.04 1.57 7.82
C LEU A 89 0.22 0.29 8.01
N ILE A 90 -0.53 0.20 9.12
CA ILE A 90 -1.39 -0.95 9.38
C ILE A 90 -2.42 -1.09 8.26
N ARG A 91 -3.05 0.01 7.84
CA ARG A 91 -4.02 -0.04 6.75
C ARG A 91 -3.41 -0.40 5.42
N ILE A 92 -2.24 0.13 5.07
CA ILE A 92 -1.52 -0.28 3.86
C ILE A 92 -1.26 -1.81 3.88
N ILE A 93 -0.86 -2.38 5.02
CA ILE A 93 -0.62 -3.83 5.16
C ILE A 93 -1.90 -4.65 4.97
N GLU A 94 -3.01 -4.21 5.53
CA GLU A 94 -4.30 -4.90 5.48
C GLU A 94 -4.99 -4.80 4.11
N LEU A 95 -4.84 -3.65 3.45
CA LEU A 95 -5.49 -3.35 2.18
C LEU A 95 -4.72 -3.96 0.99
N LEU A 96 -3.43 -4.24 1.15
CA LEU A 96 -2.67 -5.02 0.18
C LEU A 96 -3.17 -6.47 0.12
N PRO A 97 -3.74 -6.92 -1.03
CA PRO A 97 -4.33 -8.24 -1.17
C PRO A 97 -3.46 -9.35 -0.63
N LEU A 98 -4.05 -10.16 0.24
CA LEU A 98 -3.47 -11.43 0.61
C LEU A 98 -3.59 -12.37 -0.59
N VAL A 99 -2.45 -12.63 -1.24
CA VAL A 99 -2.35 -13.73 -2.20
C VAL A 99 -2.44 -15.03 -1.39
N ARG A 100 -3.63 -15.65 -1.39
CA ARG A 100 -3.95 -16.89 -0.66
C ARG A 100 -4.05 -18.06 -1.62
#